data_AF-A0A7K4MXX6-F1
#
_entry.id   AF-A0A7K4MXX6-F1
#
_cell.length_a   1.000
_cell.length_b   1.000
_cell.length_c   1.000
_cell.angle_alpha   90.00
_cell.angle_beta   90.00
_cell.angle_gamma   90.00
#
_symmetry.space_group_name_H-M   'P 1'
#
loop_
_entity.id
_entity.type
_entity.pdbx_description
1 polymer ?
#
loop_
_entity_poly.entity_id
_entity_poly.type
_entity_poly.pdbx_seq_one_letter_code
_entity_poly.pdbx_strand_id
1 'polypeptide(L)'
;MVFGWGKKKSQKQESDIAPQKKQILLSDVPNVANEIRSIRTKTIIAEVKTFRNKINSSCETILHIAIDLERDTLKIDDIDIHLKRLVERGKKEVISAIKRESIVQLPEINSYEDVKIFNVASNRMLKKIGDALGRQSRVIHIFAKKYAGKLKGDLKVMTDRNDEITGIITNHSELETKIEHIFETMNKIEQSKKLITDLGKQQKLAKKTIDDLVTTIELDEKEIKNIKNSSEYAKFLEINENLDSLSSEKNKIKNEIELQFTKISRPLNKYVYVSSLDKPQKKLLVNLIENPYDVLIDSNKQDIVQILESTRRGIQSGSVSVKDADKSLLQINETLSLIPGLIEKISVFNRSKSDIESKLLGFNNEQLIQKESALNMHQYDKSTLESKIRSTEKELTDTIEFIPKSIKSVESVLNQISAVQYTIRSE
;
A
#
# COMPACT_ATOMS: atom_id res chain seq x y z
N MET A 1 4.92 -29.77 -59.31
CA MET A 1 3.73 -30.46 -59.85
C MET A 1 2.69 -30.54 -58.74
N VAL A 2 1.63 -29.74 -58.86
CA VAL A 2 0.53 -29.62 -57.91
C VAL A 2 -0.69 -30.25 -58.57
N PHE A 3 -1.24 -31.29 -57.97
CA PHE A 3 -2.52 -31.92 -58.30
C PHE A 3 -3.18 -32.19 -56.94
N GLY A 4 -4.39 -31.78 -56.60
CA GLY A 4 -5.56 -31.34 -57.35
C GLY A 4 -6.74 -31.80 -56.51
N TRP A 5 -7.30 -30.90 -55.70
CA TRP A 5 -8.41 -31.18 -54.79
C TRP A 5 -9.68 -31.55 -55.57
N GLY A 6 -10.11 -32.80 -55.43
CA GLY A 6 -11.43 -33.26 -55.87
C GLY A 6 -12.51 -32.75 -54.91
N LYS A 7 -13.33 -31.81 -55.38
CA LYS A 7 -14.57 -31.36 -54.73
C LYS A 7 -15.49 -32.56 -54.43
N LYS A 8 -15.84 -32.76 -53.16
CA LYS A 8 -17.03 -33.52 -52.74
C LYS A 8 -18.02 -32.58 -52.05
N LYS A 9 -19.29 -32.78 -52.40
CA LYS A 9 -20.49 -31.97 -52.17
C LYS A 9 -20.59 -31.39 -50.75
N SER A 10 -20.92 -30.10 -50.70
CA SER A 10 -21.40 -29.35 -49.54
C SER A 10 -22.60 -30.04 -48.91
N GLN A 11 -22.37 -30.69 -47.77
CA GLN A 11 -23.43 -31.17 -46.89
C GLN A 11 -23.99 -29.94 -46.15
N LYS A 12 -25.31 -29.76 -46.31
CA LYS A 12 -26.22 -28.76 -45.75
C LYS A 12 -25.64 -27.89 -44.62
N GLN A 13 -25.70 -26.57 -44.83
CA GLN A 13 -25.75 -25.57 -43.75
C GLN A 13 -26.68 -26.08 -42.64
N GLU A 14 -26.12 -26.32 -41.45
CA GLU A 14 -26.88 -26.17 -40.23
C GLU A 14 -27.44 -24.74 -40.26
N SER A 15 -28.77 -24.63 -40.21
CA SER A 15 -29.44 -23.36 -40.06
C SER A 15 -28.85 -22.64 -38.85
N ASP A 16 -28.31 -21.45 -39.08
CA ASP A 16 -27.86 -20.51 -38.06
C ASP A 16 -29.08 -20.12 -37.21
N ILE A 17 -29.34 -20.89 -36.13
CA ILE A 17 -30.39 -20.58 -35.17
C ILE A 17 -29.92 -19.32 -34.46
N ALA A 18 -30.56 -18.18 -34.74
CA ALA A 18 -30.28 -16.94 -34.05
C ALA A 18 -30.23 -17.21 -32.52
N PRO A 19 -29.13 -16.86 -31.84
CA PRO A 19 -28.96 -17.23 -30.44
C PRO A 19 -30.12 -16.64 -29.64
N GLN A 20 -30.81 -17.50 -28.88
CA GLN A 20 -31.89 -17.05 -28.01
C GLN A 20 -31.29 -16.02 -27.05
N LYS A 21 -31.80 -14.78 -27.11
CA LYS A 21 -31.38 -13.70 -26.21
C LYS A 21 -32.18 -13.80 -24.92
N LYS A 22 -31.50 -13.98 -23.79
CA LYS A 22 -32.12 -14.09 -22.47
C LYS A 22 -31.56 -13.01 -21.56
N GLN A 23 -32.45 -12.27 -20.91
CA GLN A 23 -32.06 -11.30 -19.90
C GLN A 23 -32.14 -11.95 -18.51
N ILE A 24 -31.10 -11.73 -17.69
CA ILE A 24 -31.00 -12.28 -16.33
C ILE A 24 -30.56 -11.19 -15.35
N LEU A 25 -30.85 -11.39 -14.07
CA LEU A 25 -30.30 -10.55 -13.00
C LEU A 25 -28.87 -10.98 -12.69
N LEU A 26 -28.07 -10.06 -12.15
CA LEU A 26 -26.71 -10.36 -11.69
C LEU A 26 -26.68 -11.50 -10.66
N SER A 27 -27.66 -11.51 -9.74
CA SER A 27 -27.83 -12.56 -8.73
C SER A 27 -28.12 -13.95 -9.30
N ASP A 28 -28.63 -14.05 -10.53
CA ASP A 28 -28.94 -15.32 -11.19
C ASP A 28 -27.72 -15.94 -11.89
N VAL A 29 -26.68 -15.15 -12.17
CA VAL A 29 -25.48 -15.59 -12.90
C VAL A 29 -24.88 -16.87 -12.30
N PRO A 30 -24.73 -17.01 -10.96
CA PRO A 30 -24.14 -18.21 -10.40
C PRO A 30 -24.95 -19.48 -10.69
N ASN A 31 -26.29 -19.36 -10.68
CA ASN A 31 -27.18 -20.47 -10.97
C ASN A 31 -27.07 -20.87 -12.44
N VAL A 32 -27.06 -19.90 -13.35
CA VAL A 32 -26.89 -20.14 -14.80
C VAL A 32 -25.54 -20.80 -15.10
N ALA A 33 -24.45 -20.33 -14.49
CA ALA A 33 -23.12 -20.93 -14.68
C ALA A 33 -23.08 -22.39 -14.20
N ASN A 34 -23.70 -22.69 -13.05
CA ASN A 34 -23.82 -24.06 -12.54
C ASN A 34 -24.71 -24.94 -13.41
N GLU A 35 -25.78 -24.39 -13.99
CA GLU A 35 -26.63 -25.11 -14.94
C GLU A 35 -25.85 -25.48 -16.21
N ILE A 36 -25.10 -24.55 -16.78
CA ILE A 36 -24.21 -24.78 -17.94
C ILE A 36 -23.20 -25.90 -17.61
N ARG A 37 -22.54 -25.81 -16.45
CA ARG A 37 -21.63 -26.86 -15.96
C ARG A 37 -22.33 -28.22 -15.91
N SER A 38 -23.51 -28.29 -15.29
CA SER A 38 -24.27 -29.54 -15.13
C SER A 38 -24.67 -30.15 -16.47
N ILE A 39 -25.21 -29.34 -17.39
CA ILE A 39 -25.62 -29.79 -18.73
C ILE A 39 -24.40 -30.32 -19.50
N ARG A 40 -23.28 -29.59 -19.47
CA ARG A 40 -22.06 -30.01 -20.18
C ARG A 40 -21.51 -31.31 -19.61
N THR A 41 -21.43 -31.45 -18.28
CA THR A 41 -20.96 -32.68 -17.64
C THR A 41 -21.81 -33.89 -18.00
N LYS A 42 -23.15 -33.76 -17.97
CA LYS A 42 -24.06 -34.84 -18.38
C LYS A 42 -23.88 -35.23 -19.85
N THR A 43 -23.69 -34.23 -20.71
CA THR A 43 -23.44 -34.42 -22.14
C THR A 43 -22.15 -35.20 -22.38
N ILE A 44 -21.06 -34.80 -21.72
CA ILE A 44 -19.75 -35.48 -21.79
C ILE A 44 -19.88 -36.94 -21.37
N ILE A 45 -20.55 -37.22 -20.25
CA ILE A 45 -20.75 -38.60 -19.78
C ILE A 45 -21.48 -39.43 -20.84
N ALA A 46 -22.52 -38.88 -21.46
CA ALA A 46 -23.26 -39.57 -22.51
C ALA A 46 -22.42 -39.80 -23.78
N GLU A 47 -21.72 -38.77 -24.27
CA GLU A 47 -20.85 -38.87 -25.45
C GLU A 47 -19.73 -39.90 -25.23
N VAL A 48 -19.01 -39.81 -24.11
CA VAL A 48 -17.90 -40.71 -23.80
C VAL A 48 -18.39 -42.14 -23.59
N LYS A 49 -19.59 -42.38 -23.05
CA LYS A 49 -20.21 -43.73 -23.03
C LYS A 49 -20.33 -44.30 -24.43
N THR A 50 -20.75 -43.51 -25.42
CA THR A 50 -20.86 -43.99 -26.81
C THR A 50 -19.49 -44.32 -27.41
N PHE A 51 -18.47 -43.52 -27.11
CA PHE A 51 -17.09 -43.77 -27.56
C PHE A 51 -16.49 -44.99 -26.90
N ARG A 52 -16.69 -45.17 -25.59
CA ARG A 52 -16.31 -46.37 -24.85
C ARG A 52 -16.87 -47.63 -25.50
N ASN A 53 -18.16 -47.64 -25.85
CA ASN A 53 -18.78 -48.82 -26.46
C ASN A 53 -18.13 -49.17 -27.81
N LYS A 54 -17.77 -48.17 -28.62
CA LYS A 54 -17.04 -48.36 -29.88
C LYS A 54 -15.62 -48.89 -29.63
N ILE A 55 -14.91 -48.31 -28.66
CA ILE A 55 -13.56 -48.76 -28.27
C ILE A 55 -13.59 -50.20 -27.78
N ASN A 56 -14.55 -50.57 -26.91
CA ASN A 56 -14.72 -51.94 -26.41
C ASN A 56 -14.95 -52.94 -27.55
N SER A 57 -15.82 -52.61 -28.51
CA SER A 57 -16.09 -53.47 -29.67
C SER A 57 -14.83 -53.67 -30.53
N SER A 58 -14.03 -52.62 -30.72
CA SER A 58 -12.73 -52.73 -31.39
C SER A 58 -11.72 -53.56 -30.57
N CYS A 59 -11.70 -53.43 -29.23
CA CYS A 59 -10.86 -54.27 -28.36
C CYS A 59 -11.19 -55.76 -28.48
N GLU A 60 -12.47 -56.11 -28.46
CA GLU A 60 -12.93 -57.51 -28.64
C GLU A 60 -12.48 -58.04 -30.00
N THR A 61 -12.63 -57.24 -31.05
CA THR A 61 -12.20 -57.61 -32.40
C THR A 61 -10.70 -57.81 -32.49
N ILE A 62 -9.91 -56.93 -31.88
CA ILE A 62 -8.44 -57.03 -31.81
C ILE A 62 -8.00 -58.26 -30.99
N LEU A 63 -8.70 -58.56 -29.90
CA LEU A 63 -8.46 -59.76 -29.10
C LEU A 63 -8.70 -61.04 -29.91
N HIS A 64 -9.81 -61.09 -30.67
CA HIS A 64 -10.09 -62.20 -31.58
C HIS A 64 -9.01 -62.36 -32.66
N ILE A 65 -8.53 -61.25 -33.24
CA ILE A 65 -7.40 -61.29 -34.18
C ILE A 65 -6.16 -61.91 -33.53
N ALA A 66 -5.85 -61.60 -32.28
CA ALA A 66 -4.70 -62.20 -31.59
C ALA A 66 -4.88 -63.70 -31.31
N ILE A 67 -6.10 -64.16 -31.06
CA ILE A 67 -6.43 -65.59 -30.90
C ILE A 67 -6.31 -66.32 -32.25
N ASP A 68 -6.83 -65.74 -33.34
CA ASP A 68 -6.72 -66.32 -34.68
C ASP A 68 -5.27 -66.35 -35.18
N LEU A 69 -4.52 -65.27 -34.93
CA LEU A 69 -3.08 -65.21 -35.20
C LEU A 69 -2.33 -66.34 -34.49
N GLU A 70 -2.68 -66.68 -33.25
CA GLU A 70 -2.03 -67.76 -32.51
C GLU A 70 -2.26 -69.12 -33.17
N ARG A 71 -3.48 -69.37 -33.68
CA ARG A 71 -3.88 -70.62 -34.34
C ARG A 71 -3.32 -70.77 -35.75
N ASP A 72 -3.09 -69.65 -36.46
CA ASP A 72 -2.56 -69.68 -37.82
C ASP A 72 -1.11 -70.17 -37.85
N THR A 73 -0.87 -71.34 -38.46
CA THR A 73 0.48 -71.82 -38.73
C THR A 73 1.11 -70.99 -39.85
N LEU A 74 2.34 -70.54 -39.64
CA LEU A 74 3.08 -69.81 -40.66
C LEU A 74 3.44 -70.80 -41.78
N LYS A 75 3.33 -70.38 -43.03
CA LYS A 75 3.90 -71.10 -44.17
C LYS A 75 5.39 -70.72 -44.24
N ILE A 76 6.26 -71.58 -43.69
CA ILE A 76 7.69 -71.27 -43.45
C ILE A 76 8.62 -72.11 -44.33
N ASP A 77 8.09 -72.80 -45.34
CA ASP A 77 8.88 -73.81 -46.06
C ASP A 77 10.05 -73.21 -46.87
N ASP A 78 10.01 -71.89 -47.16
CA ASP A 78 11.04 -71.15 -47.93
C ASP A 78 11.75 -70.02 -47.14
N ILE A 79 11.70 -70.02 -45.79
CA ILE A 79 12.25 -68.92 -44.97
C ILE A 79 13.56 -69.33 -44.26
N ASP A 80 14.57 -68.45 -44.32
CA ASP A 80 15.84 -68.57 -43.57
C ASP A 80 15.63 -68.85 -42.06
N ILE A 81 16.47 -69.70 -41.47
CA ILE A 81 16.35 -70.17 -40.07
C ILE A 81 16.43 -69.01 -39.07
N HIS A 82 17.26 -68.00 -39.31
CA HIS A 82 17.38 -66.84 -38.42
C HIS A 82 16.16 -65.93 -38.54
N LEU A 83 15.65 -65.72 -39.76
CA LEU A 83 14.42 -64.98 -40.00
C LEU A 83 13.20 -65.68 -39.39
N LYS A 84 13.13 -67.01 -39.49
CA LYS A 84 12.09 -67.84 -38.85
C LYS A 84 12.01 -67.61 -37.34
N ARG A 85 13.14 -67.70 -36.63
CA ARG A 85 13.18 -67.45 -35.17
C ARG A 85 12.73 -66.02 -34.82
N LEU A 86 13.10 -65.03 -35.62
CA LEU A 86 12.71 -63.64 -35.42
C LEU A 86 11.20 -63.44 -35.61
N VAL A 87 10.63 -64.03 -36.66
CA VAL A 87 9.19 -64.00 -36.97
C VAL A 87 8.38 -64.69 -35.87
N GLU A 88 8.79 -65.87 -35.39
CA GLU A 88 8.11 -66.59 -34.31
C GLU A 88 8.14 -65.81 -32.99
N ARG A 89 9.29 -65.20 -32.66
CA ARG A 89 9.42 -64.35 -31.46
C ARG A 89 8.54 -63.11 -31.58
N GLY A 90 8.58 -62.41 -32.72
CA GLY A 90 7.78 -61.22 -32.96
C GLY A 90 6.28 -61.51 -32.92
N LYS A 91 5.86 -62.64 -33.50
CA LYS A 91 4.48 -63.14 -33.44
C LYS A 91 4.03 -63.36 -31.98
N LYS A 92 4.84 -64.05 -31.17
CA LYS A 92 4.53 -64.28 -29.75
C LYS A 92 4.45 -62.99 -28.94
N GLU A 93 5.36 -62.04 -29.19
CA GLU A 93 5.37 -60.75 -28.48
C GLU A 93 4.13 -59.90 -28.79
N VAL A 94 3.75 -59.80 -30.08
CA VAL A 94 2.55 -59.08 -30.50
C VAL A 94 1.28 -59.70 -29.93
N ILE A 95 1.14 -61.03 -29.99
CA ILE A 95 -0.02 -61.75 -29.43
C ILE A 95 -0.10 -61.53 -27.91
N SER A 96 1.01 -61.67 -27.20
CA SER A 96 1.06 -61.49 -25.74
C SER A 96 0.67 -60.08 -25.34
N ALA A 97 1.20 -59.06 -26.02
CA ALA A 97 0.85 -57.66 -25.77
C ALA A 97 -0.63 -57.38 -26.02
N ILE A 98 -1.18 -57.82 -27.17
CA ILE A 98 -2.59 -57.61 -27.48
C ILE A 98 -3.49 -58.30 -26.47
N LYS A 99 -3.25 -59.58 -26.17
CA LYS A 99 -4.07 -60.32 -25.19
C LYS A 99 -4.03 -59.67 -23.81
N ARG A 100 -2.83 -59.36 -23.31
CA ARG A 100 -2.68 -58.79 -21.97
C ARG A 100 -3.41 -57.46 -21.83
N GLU A 101 -3.33 -56.58 -22.83
CA GLU A 101 -3.93 -55.25 -22.73
C GLU A 101 -5.42 -55.23 -23.13
N SER A 102 -5.90 -56.17 -23.95
CA SER A 102 -7.32 -56.23 -24.38
C SER A 102 -8.21 -57.06 -23.43
N ILE A 103 -7.64 -57.86 -22.54
CA ILE A 103 -8.37 -58.60 -21.48
C ILE A 103 -8.75 -57.66 -20.32
N VAL A 104 -8.00 -56.58 -20.12
CA VAL A 104 -8.29 -55.61 -19.06
C VAL A 104 -9.60 -54.90 -19.38
N GLN A 105 -10.61 -55.06 -18.52
CA GLN A 105 -11.88 -54.36 -18.67
C GLN A 105 -11.67 -52.86 -18.49
N LEU A 106 -12.04 -52.08 -19.50
CA LEU A 106 -12.03 -50.62 -19.41
C LEU A 106 -13.12 -50.16 -18.43
N PRO A 107 -12.83 -49.14 -17.60
CA PRO A 107 -13.74 -48.69 -16.55
C PRO A 107 -15.08 -48.22 -17.14
N GLU A 108 -16.16 -48.40 -16.39
CA GLU A 108 -17.46 -47.82 -16.72
C GLU A 108 -17.45 -46.31 -16.53
N ILE A 109 -18.33 -45.60 -17.23
CA ILE A 109 -18.40 -44.13 -17.18
C ILE A 109 -19.66 -43.74 -16.43
N ASN A 110 -19.58 -43.46 -15.13
CA ASN A 110 -20.74 -43.00 -14.36
C ASN A 110 -20.59 -41.56 -13.86
N SER A 111 -19.37 -41.03 -13.89
CA SER A 111 -19.01 -39.67 -13.51
C SER A 111 -18.01 -39.05 -14.49
N TYR A 112 -17.75 -37.75 -14.35
CA TYR A 112 -16.69 -37.09 -15.10
C TYR A 112 -15.29 -37.57 -14.70
N GLU A 113 -15.09 -38.01 -13.45
CA GLU A 113 -13.80 -38.55 -13.03
C GLU A 113 -13.52 -39.88 -13.72
N ASP A 114 -14.55 -40.71 -13.90
CA ASP A 114 -14.44 -41.94 -14.68
C ASP A 114 -14.03 -41.69 -16.13
N VAL A 115 -14.46 -40.56 -16.73
CA VAL A 115 -14.03 -40.16 -18.09
C VAL A 115 -12.51 -39.97 -18.14
N LYS A 116 -11.92 -39.31 -17.15
CA LYS A 116 -10.46 -39.12 -17.08
C LYS A 116 -9.73 -40.44 -16.90
N ILE A 117 -10.20 -41.27 -15.97
CA ILE A 117 -9.63 -42.58 -15.70
C ILE A 117 -9.69 -43.47 -16.94
N PHE A 118 -10.84 -43.48 -17.62
CA PHE A 118 -11.02 -44.18 -18.90
C PHE A 118 -10.04 -43.69 -19.95
N ASN A 119 -9.93 -42.38 -20.16
CA ASN A 119 -9.02 -41.81 -21.17
C ASN A 119 -7.55 -42.20 -20.93
N VAL A 120 -7.12 -42.23 -19.66
CA VAL A 120 -5.77 -42.68 -19.30
C VAL A 120 -5.59 -44.16 -19.57
N ALA A 121 -6.57 -44.99 -19.20
CA ALA A 121 -6.52 -46.44 -19.40
C ALA A 121 -6.52 -46.82 -20.89
N SER A 122 -7.41 -46.22 -21.68
CA SER A 122 -7.55 -46.52 -23.10
C SER A 122 -6.33 -46.08 -23.92
N ASN A 123 -5.76 -44.90 -23.61
CA ASN A 123 -4.52 -44.44 -24.23
C ASN A 123 -3.31 -45.31 -23.86
N ARG A 124 -3.23 -45.76 -22.61
CA ARG A 124 -2.16 -46.67 -22.17
C ARG A 124 -2.22 -48.00 -22.91
N MET A 125 -3.42 -48.56 -23.06
CA MET A 125 -3.65 -49.79 -23.82
C MET A 125 -3.21 -49.61 -25.28
N LEU A 126 -3.70 -48.55 -25.96
CA LEU A 126 -3.31 -48.25 -27.33
C LEU A 126 -1.81 -48.09 -27.50
N LYS A 127 -1.16 -47.37 -26.58
CA LYS A 127 0.29 -47.16 -26.61
C LYS A 127 1.05 -48.47 -26.53
N LYS A 128 0.71 -49.35 -25.59
CA LYS A 128 1.41 -50.63 -25.42
C LYS A 128 1.20 -51.59 -26.59
N ILE A 129 -0.02 -51.64 -27.15
CA ILE A 129 -0.29 -52.42 -28.36
C ILE A 129 0.50 -51.83 -29.54
N GLY A 130 0.46 -50.51 -29.72
CA GLY A 130 1.23 -49.79 -30.74
C GLY A 130 2.74 -50.02 -30.62
N ASP A 131 3.30 -49.98 -29.41
CA ASP A 131 4.72 -50.23 -29.16
C ASP A 131 5.12 -51.65 -29.54
N ALA A 132 4.29 -52.65 -29.22
CA ALA A 132 4.55 -54.05 -29.60
C ALA A 132 4.51 -54.25 -31.12
N LEU A 133 3.52 -53.65 -31.80
CA LEU A 133 3.41 -53.67 -33.25
C LEU A 133 4.57 -52.94 -33.93
N GLY A 134 4.98 -51.80 -33.38
CA GLY A 134 6.10 -50.98 -33.88
C GLY A 134 7.43 -51.69 -33.77
N ARG A 135 7.73 -52.33 -32.62
CA ARG A 135 8.95 -53.12 -32.42
C ARG A 135 9.09 -54.26 -33.42
N GLN A 136 7.97 -54.88 -33.81
CA GLN A 136 7.94 -56.01 -34.72
C GLN A 136 7.61 -55.63 -36.18
N SER A 137 7.64 -54.34 -36.51
CA SER A 137 7.28 -53.80 -37.84
C SER A 137 8.03 -54.45 -39.01
N ARG A 138 9.28 -54.88 -38.81
CA ARG A 138 10.10 -55.53 -39.84
C ARG A 138 9.62 -56.93 -40.23
N VAL A 139 8.94 -57.63 -39.32
CA VAL A 139 8.51 -59.03 -39.52
C VAL A 139 6.99 -59.23 -39.45
N ILE A 140 6.24 -58.21 -38.99
CA ILE A 140 4.78 -58.30 -38.82
C ILE A 140 4.03 -58.60 -40.11
N HIS A 141 4.53 -58.12 -41.25
CA HIS A 141 3.94 -58.38 -42.55
C HIS A 141 4.03 -59.86 -42.96
N ILE A 142 4.90 -60.65 -42.33
CA ILE A 142 5.06 -62.09 -42.61
C ILE A 142 3.96 -62.89 -41.91
N PHE A 143 3.65 -62.58 -40.65
CA PHE A 143 2.69 -63.35 -39.85
C PHE A 143 1.30 -62.74 -39.71
N ALA A 144 1.13 -61.44 -39.93
CA ALA A 144 -0.13 -60.74 -39.75
C ALA A 144 -0.73 -60.18 -41.06
N LYS A 145 -0.20 -60.54 -42.23
CA LYS A 145 -0.64 -60.01 -43.55
C LYS A 145 -2.16 -60.05 -43.74
N LYS A 146 -2.78 -61.19 -43.40
CA LYS A 146 -4.23 -61.43 -43.51
C LYS A 146 -5.05 -60.54 -42.56
N TYR A 147 -4.50 -60.17 -41.41
CA TYR A 147 -5.18 -59.44 -40.35
C TYR A 147 -4.88 -57.94 -40.34
N ALA A 148 -3.83 -57.51 -41.03
CA ALA A 148 -3.29 -56.15 -40.98
C ALA A 148 -4.34 -55.08 -41.31
N GLY A 149 -5.21 -55.31 -42.30
CA GLY A 149 -6.27 -54.37 -42.66
C GLY A 149 -7.28 -54.14 -41.54
N LYS A 150 -7.77 -55.23 -40.94
CA LYS A 150 -8.76 -55.18 -39.85
C LYS A 150 -8.15 -54.61 -38.57
N LEU A 151 -6.98 -55.12 -38.18
CA LEU A 151 -6.22 -54.64 -37.01
C LEU A 151 -5.93 -53.13 -37.11
N LYS A 152 -5.49 -52.66 -38.29
CA LYS A 152 -5.26 -51.23 -38.53
C LYS A 152 -6.55 -50.42 -38.46
N GLY A 153 -7.66 -50.95 -38.98
CA GLY A 153 -8.97 -50.31 -38.94
C GLY A 153 -9.46 -50.09 -37.51
N ASP A 154 -9.46 -51.14 -36.69
CA ASP A 154 -9.93 -51.08 -35.30
C ASP A 154 -9.02 -50.22 -34.41
N LEU A 155 -7.69 -50.34 -34.58
CA LEU A 155 -6.76 -49.45 -33.88
C LEU A 155 -6.98 -47.98 -34.24
N LYS A 156 -7.25 -47.69 -35.51
CA LYS A 156 -7.58 -46.33 -35.95
C LYS A 156 -8.86 -45.83 -35.30
N VAL A 157 -9.92 -46.64 -35.25
CA VAL A 157 -11.17 -46.27 -34.57
C VAL A 157 -10.90 -45.93 -33.10
N MET A 158 -10.13 -46.76 -32.40
CA MET A 158 -9.80 -46.51 -31.01
C MET A 158 -8.97 -45.24 -30.81
N THR A 159 -7.96 -45.00 -31.67
CA THR A 159 -7.16 -43.76 -31.64
C THR A 159 -8.03 -42.53 -31.87
N ASP A 160 -8.79 -42.50 -32.97
CA ASP A 160 -9.62 -41.35 -33.33
C ASP A 160 -10.63 -41.01 -32.20
N ARG A 161 -11.20 -42.03 -31.53
CA ARG A 161 -12.14 -41.81 -30.40
C ARG A 161 -11.43 -41.35 -29.12
N ASN A 162 -10.24 -41.86 -28.82
CA ASN A 162 -9.48 -41.37 -27.66
C ASN A 162 -9.00 -39.93 -27.85
N ASP A 163 -8.65 -39.55 -29.08
CA ASP A 163 -8.29 -38.17 -29.41
C ASP A 163 -9.50 -37.24 -29.21
N GLU A 164 -10.70 -37.66 -29.64
CA GLU A 164 -11.96 -36.93 -29.37
C GLU A 164 -12.24 -36.80 -27.87
N ILE A 165 -12.08 -37.87 -27.07
CA ILE A 165 -12.23 -37.82 -25.62
C ILE A 165 -11.24 -36.85 -24.98
N THR A 166 -9.99 -36.86 -25.44
CA THR A 166 -8.95 -35.94 -24.96
C THR A 166 -9.33 -34.50 -25.27
N GLY A 167 -9.81 -34.21 -26.48
CA GLY A 167 -10.33 -32.89 -26.83
C GLY A 167 -11.52 -32.46 -25.97
N ILE A 168 -12.45 -33.37 -25.66
CA ILE A 168 -13.57 -33.11 -24.76
C ILE A 168 -13.10 -32.73 -23.35
N ILE A 169 -12.11 -33.46 -22.81
CA ILE A 169 -11.54 -33.17 -21.48
C ILE A 169 -10.87 -31.79 -21.46
N THR A 170 -10.09 -31.45 -22.49
CA THR A 170 -9.44 -30.13 -22.61
C THR A 170 -10.49 -29.02 -22.66
N ASN A 171 -11.50 -29.15 -23.52
CA ASN A 171 -12.58 -28.15 -23.63
C ASN A 171 -13.38 -28.00 -22.33
N HIS A 172 -13.60 -29.09 -21.59
CA HIS A 172 -14.25 -29.01 -20.28
C HIS A 172 -13.37 -28.30 -19.24
N SER A 173 -12.06 -28.51 -19.27
CA SER A 173 -11.14 -27.76 -18.41
C SER A 173 -11.19 -26.26 -18.70
N GLU A 174 -11.27 -25.85 -19.97
CA GLU A 174 -11.43 -24.44 -20.35
C GLU A 174 -12.78 -23.86 -19.93
N LEU A 175 -13.84 -24.67 -19.94
CA LEU A 175 -15.14 -24.28 -19.40
C LEU A 175 -15.04 -24.01 -17.90
N GLU A 176 -14.39 -24.91 -17.15
CA GLU A 176 -14.25 -24.79 -15.69
C GLU A 176 -13.48 -23.53 -15.30
N THR A 177 -12.38 -23.19 -15.98
CA THR A 177 -11.62 -21.96 -15.70
C THR A 177 -12.43 -20.70 -15.98
N LYS A 178 -13.25 -20.69 -17.04
CA LYS A 178 -14.17 -19.58 -17.33
C LYS A 178 -15.27 -19.44 -16.28
N ILE A 179 -15.81 -20.54 -15.78
CA ILE A 179 -16.81 -20.52 -14.70
C ILE A 179 -16.19 -20.03 -13.39
N GLU A 180 -14.97 -20.46 -13.06
CA GLU A 180 -14.23 -19.97 -11.90
C GLU A 180 -14.01 -18.46 -11.98
N HIS A 181 -13.57 -17.96 -13.14
CA HIS A 181 -13.42 -16.52 -13.38
C HIS A 181 -14.72 -15.74 -13.19
N ILE A 182 -15.86 -16.30 -13.61
CA ILE A 182 -17.19 -15.70 -13.37
C ILE A 182 -17.45 -15.60 -11.86
N PHE A 183 -17.25 -16.67 -11.09
CA PHE A 183 -17.50 -16.67 -9.64
C PHE A 183 -16.58 -15.71 -8.88
N GLU A 184 -15.29 -15.69 -9.22
CA GLU A 184 -14.35 -14.75 -8.61
C GLU A 184 -14.75 -13.29 -8.87
N THR A 185 -15.14 -12.98 -10.11
CA THR A 185 -15.55 -11.62 -10.49
C THR A 185 -16.86 -11.23 -9.81
N MET A 186 -17.81 -12.17 -9.70
CA MET A 186 -19.05 -12.00 -8.94
C MET A 186 -18.78 -11.67 -7.46
N ASN A 187 -17.87 -12.40 -6.82
CA ASN A 187 -17.47 -12.14 -5.44
C ASN A 187 -16.81 -10.76 -5.29
N LYS A 188 -15.95 -10.34 -6.23
CA LYS A 188 -15.37 -8.98 -6.23
C LYS A 188 -16.44 -7.89 -6.35
N ILE A 189 -17.48 -8.11 -7.15
CA ILE A 189 -18.62 -7.19 -7.26
C ILE A 189 -19.36 -7.09 -5.92
N GLU A 190 -19.63 -8.22 -5.24
CA GLU A 190 -20.29 -8.23 -3.94
C GLU A 190 -19.48 -7.49 -2.87
N GLN A 191 -18.16 -7.73 -2.82
CA GLN A 191 -17.25 -7.01 -1.93
C GLN A 191 -17.24 -5.50 -2.22
N SER A 192 -17.25 -5.11 -3.49
CA SER A 192 -17.31 -3.71 -3.92
C SER A 192 -18.62 -3.03 -3.47
N LYS A 193 -19.77 -3.73 -3.57
CA LYS A 193 -21.07 -3.22 -3.08
C LYS A 193 -21.06 -3.00 -1.55
N LYS A 194 -20.46 -3.91 -0.80
CA LYS A 194 -20.29 -3.75 0.66
C LYS A 194 -19.41 -2.55 0.99
N LEU A 195 -18.27 -2.42 0.31
CA LEU A 195 -17.36 -1.29 0.46
C LEU A 195 -18.06 0.05 0.19
N ILE A 196 -18.82 0.17 -0.91
CA ILE A 196 -19.62 1.37 -1.22
C ILE A 196 -20.55 1.75 -0.05
N THR A 197 -21.23 0.77 0.54
CA THR A 197 -22.15 0.99 1.66
C THR A 197 -21.42 1.50 2.90
N ASP A 198 -20.27 0.92 3.22
CA ASP A 198 -19.50 1.28 4.41
C ASP A 198 -18.81 2.63 4.26
N LEU A 199 -18.21 2.92 3.11
CA LEU A 199 -17.66 4.25 2.78
C LEU A 199 -18.75 5.32 2.83
N GLY A 200 -19.95 5.02 2.33
CA GLY A 200 -21.10 5.93 2.42
C GLY A 200 -21.53 6.24 3.85
N LYS A 201 -21.54 5.25 4.75
CA LYS A 201 -21.80 5.46 6.19
C LYS A 201 -20.71 6.31 6.84
N GLN A 202 -19.44 6.03 6.55
CA GLN A 202 -18.30 6.78 7.08
C GLN A 202 -18.35 8.25 6.65
N GLN A 203 -18.65 8.54 5.37
CA GLN A 203 -18.82 9.90 4.90
C GLN A 203 -19.97 10.63 5.60
N LYS A 204 -21.11 9.96 5.79
CA LYS A 204 -22.25 10.56 6.49
C LYS A 204 -21.92 10.94 7.93
N LEU A 205 -21.20 10.07 8.64
CA LEU A 205 -20.73 10.35 10.00
C LEU A 205 -19.73 11.50 10.02
N ALA A 206 -18.72 11.48 9.13
CA ALA A 206 -17.71 12.52 9.04
C ALA A 206 -18.31 13.90 8.72
N LYS A 207 -19.29 13.96 7.80
CA LYS A 207 -20.03 15.19 7.48
C LYS A 207 -20.75 15.74 8.71
N LYS A 208 -21.46 14.89 9.46
CA LYS A 208 -22.11 15.31 10.71
C LYS A 208 -21.11 15.87 11.71
N THR A 209 -19.98 15.20 11.92
CA THR A 209 -18.92 15.68 12.82
C THR A 209 -18.33 17.02 12.35
N ILE A 210 -18.18 17.22 11.04
CA ILE A 210 -17.76 18.52 10.48
C ILE A 210 -18.79 19.60 10.79
N ASP A 211 -20.09 19.33 10.63
CA ASP A 211 -21.15 20.31 10.93
C ASP A 211 -21.14 20.72 12.42
N ASP A 212 -20.94 19.74 13.32
CA ASP A 212 -20.78 19.99 14.76
C ASP A 212 -19.52 20.83 15.07
N LEU A 213 -18.40 20.53 14.40
CA LEU A 213 -17.15 21.28 14.52
C LEU A 213 -17.27 22.70 13.97
N VAL A 214 -17.97 22.91 12.85
CA VAL A 214 -18.22 24.24 12.29
C VAL A 214 -18.95 25.11 13.30
N THR A 215 -20.01 24.57 13.92
CA THR A 215 -20.77 25.27 14.96
C THR A 215 -19.88 25.61 16.17
N THR A 216 -19.02 24.68 16.58
CA THR A 216 -18.09 24.88 17.72
C THR A 216 -17.04 25.93 17.42
N ILE A 217 -16.46 25.91 16.21
CA ILE A 217 -15.48 26.90 15.73
C ILE A 217 -16.10 28.31 15.74
N GLU A 218 -17.33 28.46 15.25
CA GLU A 218 -18.03 29.77 15.26
C GLU A 218 -18.24 30.30 16.70
N LEU A 219 -18.52 29.41 17.66
CA LEU A 219 -18.65 29.79 19.07
C LEU A 219 -17.29 30.19 19.66
N ASP A 220 -16.24 29.40 19.44
CA ASP A 220 -14.89 29.70 19.93
C ASP A 220 -14.38 31.03 19.37
N GLU A 221 -14.56 31.29 18.06
CA GLU A 221 -14.20 32.56 17.42
C GLU A 221 -14.93 33.76 18.05
N LYS A 222 -16.22 33.60 18.34
CA LYS A 222 -17.03 34.65 18.99
C LYS A 222 -16.56 34.91 20.42
N GLU A 223 -16.26 33.87 21.19
CA GLU A 223 -15.75 33.99 22.55
C GLU A 223 -14.37 34.66 22.59
N ILE A 224 -13.45 34.25 21.73
CA ILE A 224 -12.12 34.88 21.57
C ILE A 224 -12.27 36.35 21.22
N LYS A 225 -13.16 36.68 20.27
CA LYS A 225 -13.44 38.07 19.89
C LYS A 225 -13.98 38.89 21.06
N ASN A 226 -14.88 38.33 21.86
CA ASN A 226 -15.41 39.01 23.05
C ASN A 226 -14.31 39.27 24.09
N ILE A 227 -13.41 38.31 24.33
CA ILE A 227 -12.26 38.49 25.22
C ILE A 227 -11.34 39.61 24.70
N LYS A 228 -11.01 39.59 23.40
CA LYS A 228 -10.14 40.61 22.78
C LYS A 228 -10.76 42.01 22.74
N ASN A 229 -12.08 42.12 22.73
CA ASN A 229 -12.79 43.40 22.81
C ASN A 229 -12.97 43.92 24.25
N SER A 230 -12.57 43.14 25.26
CA SER A 230 -12.71 43.55 26.66
C SER A 230 -11.77 44.71 27.00
N SER A 231 -12.21 45.54 27.96
CA SER A 231 -11.39 46.63 28.47
C SER A 231 -10.12 46.12 29.16
N GLU A 232 -10.20 44.93 29.74
CA GLU A 232 -9.15 44.19 30.42
C GLU A 232 -8.05 43.81 29.43
N TYR A 233 -8.40 43.29 28.25
CA TYR A 233 -7.43 42.94 27.21
C TYR A 233 -6.74 44.17 26.61
N ALA A 234 -7.49 45.26 26.41
CA ALA A 234 -6.90 46.53 25.96
C ALA A 234 -5.85 47.06 26.96
N LYS A 235 -6.16 47.04 28.26
CA LYS A 235 -5.21 47.42 29.32
C LYS A 235 -4.00 46.50 29.37
N PHE A 236 -4.19 45.20 29.17
CA PHE A 236 -3.09 44.24 29.08
C PHE A 236 -2.11 44.57 27.93
N LEU A 237 -2.64 44.92 26.74
CA LEU A 237 -1.82 45.35 25.61
C LEU A 237 -1.04 46.63 25.92
N GLU A 238 -1.71 47.64 26.49
CA GLU A 238 -1.08 48.91 26.87
C GLU A 238 0.06 48.71 27.89
N ILE A 239 -0.13 47.83 28.87
CA ILE A 239 0.91 47.50 29.87
C ILE A 239 2.11 46.82 29.20
N ASN A 240 1.89 45.91 28.25
CA ASN A 240 2.98 45.27 27.52
C ASN A 240 3.76 46.27 26.64
N GLU A 241 3.07 47.15 25.92
CA GLU A 241 3.73 48.21 25.14
C GLU A 241 4.57 49.13 26.03
N ASN A 242 4.03 49.51 27.19
CA ASN A 242 4.77 50.30 28.18
C ASN A 242 6.02 49.55 28.68
N LEU A 243 5.92 48.24 28.93
CA LEU A 243 7.05 47.41 29.36
C LEU A 243 8.12 47.28 28.26
N ASP A 244 7.72 47.16 27.00
CA ASP A 244 8.63 47.17 25.86
C ASP A 244 9.37 48.51 25.73
N SER A 245 8.67 49.63 25.98
CA SER A 245 9.25 50.97 25.93
C SER A 245 10.36 51.19 27.00
N LEU A 246 10.26 50.53 28.15
CA LEU A 246 11.27 50.59 29.23
C LEU A 246 12.64 50.06 28.80
N SER A 247 12.70 49.18 27.79
CA SER A 247 13.98 48.72 27.22
C SER A 247 14.81 49.88 26.68
N SER A 248 14.15 50.84 26.03
CA SER A 248 14.81 52.04 25.49
C SER A 248 15.33 52.96 26.60
N GLU A 249 14.57 53.10 27.69
CA GLU A 249 14.96 53.91 28.85
C GLU A 249 16.12 53.27 29.61
N LYS A 250 16.08 51.96 29.82
CA LYS A 250 17.19 51.19 30.40
C LYS A 250 18.50 51.42 29.65
N ASN A 251 18.46 51.35 28.32
CA ASN A 251 19.63 51.54 27.48
C ASN A 251 20.17 52.98 27.57
N LYS A 252 19.30 53.99 27.67
CA LYS A 252 19.74 55.38 27.88
C LYS A 252 20.50 55.54 29.21
N ILE A 253 19.95 55.01 30.31
CA ILE A 253 20.58 55.06 31.64
C ILE A 253 21.91 54.30 31.63
N LYS A 254 21.94 53.10 31.03
CA LYS A 254 23.15 52.30 30.88
C LYS A 254 24.24 53.02 30.09
N ASN A 255 23.91 53.58 28.93
CA ASN A 255 24.85 54.32 28.09
C ASN A 255 25.40 55.57 28.79
N GLU A 256 24.55 56.30 29.53
CA GLU A 256 24.99 57.46 30.33
C GLU A 256 26.05 57.04 31.37
N ILE A 257 25.79 55.97 32.11
CA ILE A 257 26.69 55.44 33.12
C ILE A 257 28.00 54.95 32.50
N GLU A 258 27.92 54.14 31.44
CA GLU A 258 29.11 53.62 30.75
C GLU A 258 29.99 54.74 30.20
N LEU A 259 29.39 55.79 29.64
CA LEU A 259 30.13 56.96 29.16
C LEU A 259 30.89 57.66 30.29
N GLN A 260 30.25 57.83 31.45
CA GLN A 260 30.91 58.45 32.61
C GLN A 260 32.05 57.57 33.17
N PHE A 261 31.83 56.26 33.28
CA PHE A 261 32.84 55.34 33.80
C PHE A 261 33.99 55.08 32.82
N THR A 262 33.76 55.20 31.52
CA THR A 262 34.81 55.14 30.49
C THR A 262 35.87 56.23 30.70
N LYS A 263 35.46 57.45 31.11
CA LYS A 263 36.37 58.56 31.40
C LYS A 263 37.41 58.21 32.48
N ILE A 264 37.00 57.43 33.47
CA ILE A 264 37.83 57.06 34.64
C ILE A 264 38.34 55.61 34.60
N SER A 265 38.08 54.87 33.52
CA SER A 265 38.48 53.47 33.35
C SER A 265 39.98 53.24 33.53
N ARG A 266 40.82 54.11 32.97
CA ARG A 266 42.30 54.00 33.05
C ARG A 266 42.84 54.14 34.48
N PRO A 267 42.51 55.21 35.23
CA PRO A 267 42.95 55.30 36.63
C PRO A 267 42.40 54.16 37.49
N LEU A 268 41.15 53.74 37.29
CA LEU A 268 40.57 52.61 38.02
C LEU A 268 41.32 51.30 37.72
N ASN A 269 41.57 50.98 36.45
CA ASN A 269 42.34 49.79 36.05
C ASN A 269 43.73 49.76 36.69
N LYS A 270 44.43 50.90 36.72
CA LYS A 270 45.75 50.98 37.36
C LYS A 270 45.65 50.83 38.88
N TYR A 271 44.61 51.39 39.50
CA TYR A 271 44.35 51.24 40.92
C TYR A 271 44.14 49.76 41.32
N VAL A 272 43.50 48.93 40.46
CA VAL A 272 43.35 47.47 40.70
C VAL A 272 44.69 46.79 41.05
N TYR A 273 45.79 47.19 40.41
CA TYR A 273 47.11 46.56 40.57
C TYR A 273 47.88 47.04 41.80
N VAL A 274 47.70 48.30 42.19
CA VAL A 274 48.44 48.92 43.31
C VAL A 274 47.64 48.95 44.61
N SER A 275 46.36 48.61 44.56
CA SER A 275 45.48 48.61 45.73
C SER A 275 45.64 47.34 46.59
N SER A 276 45.62 47.52 47.90
CA SER A 276 45.55 46.44 48.89
C SER A 276 44.10 46.11 49.29
N LEU A 277 43.17 46.20 48.34
CA LEU A 277 41.75 45.90 48.59
C LEU A 277 41.55 44.41 48.91
N ASP A 278 40.59 44.12 49.78
CA ASP A 278 40.16 42.75 50.03
C ASP A 278 39.43 42.15 48.82
N LYS A 279 39.15 40.84 48.86
CA LYS A 279 38.53 40.13 47.71
C LYS A 279 37.18 40.73 47.30
N PRO A 280 36.25 41.07 48.23
CA PRO A 280 34.98 41.72 47.88
C PRO A 280 35.14 43.09 47.21
N GLN A 281 35.95 43.99 47.77
CA GLN A 281 36.13 45.33 47.20
C GLN A 281 36.87 45.30 45.87
N LYS A 282 37.83 44.39 45.70
CA LYS A 282 38.51 44.17 44.42
C LYS A 282 37.54 43.67 43.34
N LYS A 283 36.60 42.77 43.69
CA LYS A 283 35.56 42.30 42.77
C LYS A 283 34.60 43.43 42.39
N LEU A 284 34.20 44.27 43.34
CA LEU A 284 33.37 45.44 43.09
C LEU A 284 34.06 46.43 42.14
N LEU A 285 35.35 46.70 42.34
CA LEU A 285 36.15 47.55 41.45
C LEU A 285 36.23 47.00 40.02
N VAL A 286 36.46 45.69 39.85
CA VAL A 286 36.46 45.06 38.51
C VAL A 286 35.10 45.23 37.85
N ASN A 287 34.02 44.98 38.57
CA ASN A 287 32.67 45.14 38.04
C ASN A 287 32.32 46.61 37.72
N LEU A 288 32.83 47.59 38.46
CA LEU A 288 32.68 49.01 38.14
C LEU A 288 33.37 49.38 36.81
N ILE A 289 34.42 48.67 36.43
CA ILE A 289 35.14 48.89 35.17
C ILE A 289 34.41 48.19 34.02
N GLU A 290 33.94 46.96 34.23
CA GLU A 290 33.34 46.14 33.18
C GLU A 290 31.85 46.46 32.94
N ASN A 291 31.05 46.55 34.00
CA ASN A 291 29.59 46.75 33.95
C ASN A 291 29.12 47.65 35.10
N PRO A 292 29.43 48.96 35.06
CA PRO A 292 29.12 49.90 36.14
C PRO A 292 27.63 49.98 36.48
N TYR A 293 26.74 49.81 35.49
CA TYR A 293 25.28 49.83 35.69
C TYR A 293 24.82 48.79 36.73
N ASP A 294 25.36 47.57 36.70
CA ASP A 294 24.89 46.45 37.52
C ASP A 294 25.32 46.57 39.00
N VAL A 295 26.34 47.38 39.28
CA VAL A 295 26.90 47.54 40.63
C VAL A 295 26.54 48.87 41.29
N LEU A 296 26.02 49.84 40.54
CA LEU A 296 25.54 51.13 41.04
C LEU A 296 24.19 50.99 41.75
N ILE A 297 24.25 50.41 42.95
CA ILE A 297 23.12 50.22 43.86
C ILE A 297 23.44 50.83 45.22
N ASP A 298 22.41 51.18 45.98
CA ASP A 298 22.56 51.84 47.28
C ASP A 298 23.43 51.05 48.27
N SER A 299 23.34 49.72 48.26
CA SER A 299 24.14 48.87 49.16
C SER A 299 25.65 48.99 48.90
N ASN A 300 26.05 49.28 47.66
CA ASN A 300 27.46 49.39 47.26
C ASN A 300 27.96 50.83 47.30
N LYS A 301 27.07 51.81 47.53
CA LYS A 301 27.38 53.25 47.39
C LYS A 301 28.62 53.67 48.17
N GLN A 302 28.72 53.27 49.44
CA GLN A 302 29.83 53.65 50.31
C GLN A 302 31.15 53.05 49.82
N ASP A 303 31.14 51.78 49.45
CA ASP A 303 32.33 51.10 48.92
C ASP A 303 32.78 51.71 47.57
N ILE A 304 31.83 52.04 46.69
CA ILE A 304 32.11 52.70 45.40
C ILE A 304 32.75 54.07 45.63
N VAL A 305 32.19 54.88 46.53
CA VAL A 305 32.75 56.18 46.89
C VAL A 305 34.15 56.01 47.46
N GLN A 306 34.36 55.05 48.37
CA GLN A 306 35.68 54.76 48.95
C GLN A 306 36.70 54.34 47.89
N ILE A 307 36.30 53.52 46.91
CA ILE A 307 37.15 53.09 45.79
C ILE A 307 37.55 54.28 44.92
N LEU A 308 36.58 55.13 44.54
CA LEU A 308 36.82 56.31 43.72
C LEU A 308 37.70 57.33 44.44
N GLU A 309 37.46 57.59 45.73
CA GLU A 309 38.31 58.46 46.54
C GLU A 309 39.72 57.92 46.72
N SER A 310 39.87 56.60 46.91
CA SER A 310 41.18 55.98 47.08
C SER A 310 41.97 55.98 45.77
N THR A 311 41.28 55.82 44.64
CA THR A 311 41.86 56.03 43.31
C THR A 311 42.31 57.50 43.14
N ARG A 312 41.47 58.47 43.55
CA ARG A 312 41.81 59.90 43.54
C ARG A 312 43.06 60.20 44.38
N ARG A 313 43.11 59.70 45.62
CA ARG A 313 44.27 59.84 46.52
C ARG A 313 45.52 59.19 45.93
N GLY A 314 45.37 58.03 45.29
CA GLY A 314 46.48 57.35 44.61
C GLY A 314 47.06 58.14 43.44
N ILE A 315 46.24 58.88 42.70
CA ILE A 315 46.74 59.78 41.65
C ILE A 315 47.48 60.97 42.28
N GLN A 316 46.93 61.58 43.35
CA GLN A 316 47.54 62.72 44.04
C GLN A 316 48.90 62.37 44.67
N SER A 317 49.04 61.16 45.24
CA SER A 317 50.29 60.69 45.84
C SER A 317 51.29 60.14 44.83
N GLY A 318 50.91 60.02 43.56
CA GLY A 318 51.73 59.43 42.49
C GLY A 318 51.76 57.90 42.48
N SER A 319 51.05 57.20 43.39
CA SER A 319 50.99 55.73 43.40
C SER A 319 50.16 55.15 42.25
N VAL A 320 49.23 55.93 41.68
CA VAL A 320 48.48 55.61 40.45
C VAL A 320 48.96 56.53 39.33
N SER A 321 49.84 56.00 38.47
CA SER A 321 50.39 56.76 37.34
C SER A 321 49.33 57.00 36.26
N VAL A 322 49.05 58.25 35.90
CA VAL A 322 48.17 58.62 34.78
C VAL A 322 48.88 59.60 33.85
N LYS A 323 48.42 59.72 32.59
CA LYS A 323 49.04 60.62 31.60
C LYS A 323 48.84 62.10 31.93
N ASP A 324 47.67 62.43 32.47
CA ASP A 324 47.25 63.78 32.83
C ASP A 324 46.56 63.69 34.19
N ALA A 325 47.28 64.09 35.24
CA ALA A 325 46.83 63.95 36.61
C ALA A 325 45.64 64.88 36.89
N ASP A 326 45.74 66.15 36.49
CA ASP A 326 44.70 67.15 36.73
C ASP A 326 43.38 66.76 36.05
N LYS A 327 43.44 66.33 34.79
CA LYS A 327 42.25 65.86 34.06
C LYS A 327 41.63 64.61 34.71
N SER A 328 42.45 63.65 35.13
CA SER A 328 41.95 62.42 35.77
C SER A 328 41.31 62.72 37.13
N LEU A 329 41.87 63.65 37.91
CA LEU A 329 41.32 64.09 39.18
C LEU A 329 39.98 64.82 38.99
N LEU A 330 39.88 65.70 38.00
CA LEU A 330 38.63 66.37 37.65
C LEU A 330 37.54 65.37 37.25
N GLN A 331 37.87 64.40 36.39
CA GLN A 331 36.91 63.38 35.96
C GLN A 331 36.46 62.46 37.11
N ILE A 332 37.34 62.09 38.04
CA ILE A 332 36.95 61.31 39.22
C ILE A 332 36.06 62.13 40.16
N ASN A 333 36.36 63.42 40.36
CA ASN A 333 35.51 64.31 41.17
C ASN A 333 34.13 64.51 40.52
N GLU A 334 34.07 64.68 39.20
CA GLU A 334 32.83 64.71 38.41
C GLU A 334 32.02 63.44 38.66
N THR A 335 32.61 62.25 38.44
CA THR A 335 31.92 60.98 38.66
C THR A 335 31.44 60.81 40.10
N LEU A 336 32.27 61.13 41.10
CA LEU A 336 31.92 61.09 42.53
C LEU A 336 30.67 61.92 42.83
N SER A 337 30.56 63.12 42.26
CA SER A 337 29.40 64.00 42.43
C SER A 337 28.12 63.44 41.80
N LEU A 338 28.25 62.66 40.73
CA LEU A 338 27.13 62.08 39.99
C LEU A 338 26.65 60.74 40.57
N ILE A 339 27.45 60.02 41.36
CA ILE A 339 27.10 58.70 41.92
C ILE A 339 25.71 58.67 42.57
N PRO A 340 25.33 59.60 43.47
CA PRO A 340 24.00 59.57 44.08
C PRO A 340 22.88 59.69 43.04
N GLY A 341 23.06 60.54 42.02
CA GLY A 341 22.07 60.74 40.96
C GLY A 341 21.96 59.54 40.01
N LEU A 342 23.07 58.85 39.73
CA LEU A 342 23.08 57.64 38.89
C LEU A 342 22.40 56.46 39.61
N ILE A 343 22.66 56.29 40.91
CA ILE A 343 22.01 55.26 41.73
C ILE A 343 20.49 55.54 41.83
N GLU A 344 20.10 56.80 42.05
CA GLU A 344 18.69 57.18 42.10
C GLU A 344 17.98 56.89 40.76
N LYS A 345 18.60 57.22 39.62
CA LYS A 345 18.06 56.91 38.29
C LYS A 345 17.80 55.41 38.10
N ILE A 346 18.74 54.55 38.49
CA ILE A 346 18.58 53.09 38.42
C ILE A 346 17.45 52.63 39.35
N SER A 347 17.39 53.17 40.57
CA SER A 347 16.35 52.83 41.56
C SER A 347 14.95 53.18 41.08
N VAL A 348 14.76 54.40 40.56
CA VAL A 348 13.49 54.86 39.98
C VAL A 348 13.07 53.99 38.80
N PHE A 349 14.01 53.68 37.89
CA PHE A 349 13.74 52.79 36.76
C PHE A 349 13.30 51.40 37.24
N ASN A 350 14.03 50.78 38.17
CA ASN A 350 13.70 49.45 38.69
C ASN A 350 12.35 49.44 39.42
N ARG A 351 12.02 50.50 40.15
CA ARG A 351 10.71 50.64 40.81
C ARG A 351 9.58 50.78 39.81
N SER A 352 9.76 51.61 38.78
CA SER A 352 8.79 51.78 37.68
C SER A 352 8.55 50.45 36.96
N LYS A 353 9.64 49.74 36.62
CA LYS A 353 9.59 48.42 36.01
C LYS A 353 8.83 47.41 36.89
N SER A 354 9.15 47.35 38.19
CA SER A 354 8.51 46.43 39.13
C SER A 354 7.01 46.73 39.33
N ASP A 355 6.62 48.01 39.34
CA ASP A 355 5.21 48.42 39.41
C ASP A 355 4.43 47.95 38.18
N ILE A 356 4.99 48.14 36.98
CA ILE A 356 4.38 47.68 35.73
C ILE A 356 4.30 46.14 35.67
N GLU A 357 5.37 45.43 36.05
CA GLU A 357 5.38 43.96 36.14
C GLU A 357 4.32 43.44 37.14
N SER A 358 4.14 44.11 38.28
CA SER A 358 3.13 43.73 39.27
C SER A 358 1.70 43.91 38.76
N LYS A 359 1.45 44.95 37.97
CA LYS A 359 0.16 45.18 37.30
C LYS A 359 -0.13 44.11 36.26
N LEU A 360 0.91 43.66 35.54
CA LEU A 360 0.80 42.59 34.53
C LEU A 360 0.39 41.25 35.15
N LEU A 361 0.90 40.92 36.35
CA LEU A 361 0.54 39.68 37.07
C LEU A 361 -0.96 39.59 37.41
N GLY A 362 -1.69 40.70 37.44
CA GLY A 362 -3.13 40.75 37.67
C GLY A 362 -3.97 40.30 36.47
N PHE A 363 -3.39 40.15 35.28
CA PHE A 363 -4.10 39.77 34.07
C PHE A 363 -3.98 38.26 33.81
N ASN A 364 -5.11 37.56 33.90
CA ASN A 364 -5.17 36.14 33.53
C ASN A 364 -5.50 35.99 32.03
N ASN A 365 -4.46 35.81 31.21
CA ASN A 365 -4.63 35.52 29.78
C ASN A 365 -4.72 34.01 29.46
N GLU A 366 -4.70 33.13 30.48
CA GLU A 366 -4.76 31.67 30.26
C GLU A 366 -6.06 31.26 29.57
N GLN A 367 -7.17 31.93 29.89
CA GLN A 367 -8.46 31.66 29.27
C GLN A 367 -8.42 31.92 27.76
N LEU A 368 -7.80 33.02 27.33
CA LEU A 368 -7.63 33.33 25.91
C LEU A 368 -6.74 32.29 25.22
N ILE A 369 -5.60 31.97 25.83
CA ILE A 369 -4.64 30.99 25.29
C ILE A 369 -5.30 29.61 25.15
N GLN A 370 -6.06 29.17 26.15
CA GLN A 370 -6.79 27.90 26.11
C GLN A 370 -7.83 27.89 24.99
N LYS A 371 -8.59 28.98 24.82
CA LYS A 371 -9.59 29.11 23.77
C LYS A 371 -8.98 29.16 22.38
N GLU A 372 -7.90 29.91 22.18
CA GLU A 372 -7.16 29.94 20.91
C GLU A 372 -6.54 28.57 20.57
N SER A 373 -6.02 27.86 21.57
CA SER A 373 -5.53 26.49 21.41
C SER A 373 -6.65 25.52 21.01
N ALA A 374 -7.81 25.58 21.68
CA ALA A 374 -8.98 24.77 21.34
C ALA A 374 -9.49 25.05 19.92
N LEU A 375 -9.58 26.33 19.53
CA LEU A 375 -9.95 26.74 18.18
C LEU A 375 -9.01 26.14 17.12
N ASN A 376 -7.70 26.23 17.34
CA ASN A 376 -6.71 25.65 16.43
C ASN A 376 -6.87 24.13 16.30
N MET A 377 -7.13 23.44 17.41
CA MET A 377 -7.40 21.99 17.39
C MET A 377 -8.67 21.66 16.60
N HIS A 378 -9.78 22.36 16.84
CA HIS A 378 -11.04 22.15 16.11
C HIS A 378 -10.89 22.41 14.61
N GLN A 379 -10.16 23.48 14.22
CA GLN A 379 -9.87 23.78 12.82
C GLN A 379 -8.99 22.68 12.16
N TYR A 380 -8.00 22.18 12.88
CA TYR A 380 -7.15 21.08 12.43
C TYR A 380 -7.94 19.78 12.23
N ASP A 381 -8.78 19.43 13.19
CA ASP A 381 -9.64 18.23 13.14
C ASP A 381 -10.62 18.30 11.97
N LYS A 382 -11.24 19.46 11.75
CA LYS A 382 -12.10 19.73 10.59
C LYS A 382 -11.35 19.50 9.27
N SER A 383 -10.18 20.12 9.10
CA SER A 383 -9.37 19.98 7.88
C SER A 383 -8.97 18.52 7.61
N THR A 384 -8.63 17.79 8.69
CA THR A 384 -8.29 16.37 8.62
C THR A 384 -9.50 15.53 8.19
N LEU A 385 -10.71 15.79 8.72
CA LEU A 385 -11.93 15.10 8.29
C LEU A 385 -12.29 15.43 6.83
N GLU A 386 -12.15 16.69 6.40
CA GLU A 386 -12.40 17.09 5.00
C GLU A 386 -11.44 16.40 4.02
N SER A 387 -10.17 16.23 4.37
CA SER A 387 -9.21 15.47 3.55
C SER A 387 -9.58 13.98 3.46
N LYS A 388 -10.01 13.38 4.58
CA LYS A 388 -10.49 11.98 4.61
C LYS A 388 -11.74 11.78 3.75
N ILE A 389 -12.69 12.72 3.78
CA ILE A 389 -13.87 12.68 2.92
C ILE A 389 -13.46 12.68 1.45
N ARG A 390 -12.59 13.62 1.04
CA ARG A 390 -12.11 13.70 -0.36
C ARG A 390 -11.42 12.43 -0.82
N SER A 391 -10.58 11.82 0.03
CA SER A 391 -9.96 10.52 -0.27
C SER A 391 -11.02 9.42 -0.46
N THR A 392 -12.01 9.38 0.42
CA THR A 392 -13.09 8.40 0.37
C THR A 392 -13.99 8.60 -0.85
N GLU A 393 -14.25 9.84 -1.28
CA GLU A 393 -15.02 10.15 -2.49
C GLU A 393 -14.34 9.63 -3.76
N LYS A 394 -13.00 9.73 -3.82
CA LYS A 394 -12.22 9.16 -4.91
C LYS A 394 -12.35 7.63 -4.95
N GLU A 395 -12.12 6.97 -3.81
CA GLU A 395 -12.23 5.51 -3.70
C GLU A 395 -13.65 5.01 -4.04
N LEU A 396 -14.67 5.75 -3.60
CA LEU A 396 -16.06 5.47 -3.91
C LEU A 396 -16.33 5.55 -5.43
N THR A 397 -15.82 6.60 -6.09
CA THR A 397 -15.95 6.79 -7.53
C THR A 397 -15.30 5.65 -8.31
N ASP A 398 -14.06 5.31 -7.96
CA ASP A 398 -13.31 4.21 -8.59
C ASP A 398 -14.05 2.86 -8.41
N THR A 399 -14.60 2.61 -7.22
CA THR A 399 -15.36 1.39 -6.92
C THR A 399 -16.69 1.32 -7.67
N ILE A 400 -17.41 2.46 -7.79
CA ILE A 400 -18.65 2.54 -8.57
C ILE A 400 -18.39 2.30 -10.05
N GLU A 401 -17.28 2.81 -10.61
CA GLU A 401 -16.90 2.57 -12.00
C GLU A 401 -16.43 1.14 -12.27
N PHE A 402 -15.87 0.46 -11.26
CA PHE A 402 -15.39 -0.91 -11.38
C PHE A 402 -16.54 -1.91 -11.60
N ILE A 403 -17.67 -1.75 -10.89
CA ILE A 403 -18.81 -2.68 -10.95
C ILE A 403 -19.33 -2.90 -12.38
N PRO A 404 -19.70 -1.87 -13.17
CA PRO A 404 -20.24 -2.08 -14.52
C PRO A 404 -19.21 -2.69 -15.48
N LYS A 405 -17.91 -2.40 -15.30
CA LYS A 405 -16.82 -3.02 -16.09
C LYS A 405 -16.75 -4.53 -15.79
N SER A 406 -16.84 -4.90 -14.52
CA SER A 406 -16.86 -6.30 -14.06
C SER A 406 -18.12 -7.05 -14.53
N ILE A 407 -19.30 -6.42 -14.48
CA ILE A 407 -20.54 -7.02 -15.00
C ILE A 407 -20.41 -7.33 -16.50
N LYS A 408 -19.88 -6.40 -17.30
CA LYS A 408 -19.63 -6.63 -18.73
C LYS A 408 -18.63 -7.77 -18.98
N SER A 409 -17.60 -7.89 -18.15
CA SER A 409 -16.66 -9.01 -18.22
C SER A 409 -17.36 -10.34 -17.97
N VAL A 410 -18.16 -10.42 -16.90
CA VAL A 410 -18.97 -11.60 -16.58
C VAL A 410 -19.92 -11.95 -17.72
N GLU A 411 -20.63 -10.97 -18.29
CA GLU A 411 -21.51 -11.17 -19.43
C GLU A 411 -20.77 -11.74 -20.64
N SER A 412 -19.62 -11.16 -20.99
CA SER A 412 -18.78 -11.63 -22.10
C SER A 412 -18.34 -13.07 -21.90
N VAL A 413 -17.84 -13.42 -20.70
CA VAL A 413 -17.36 -14.78 -20.42
C VAL A 413 -18.52 -15.77 -20.38
N LEU A 414 -19.67 -15.40 -19.81
CA LEU A 414 -20.89 -16.23 -19.79
C LEU A 414 -21.37 -16.54 -21.21
N ASN A 415 -21.31 -15.57 -22.12
CA ASN A 415 -21.68 -15.73 -23.53
C ASN A 415 -20.68 -16.57 -24.32
N GLN A 416 -19.42 -16.70 -23.89
CA GLN A 416 -18.46 -17.61 -24.52
C GLN A 416 -18.68 -19.08 -24.15
N ILE A 417 -19.36 -19.35 -23.03
CA ILE A 417 -19.56 -20.71 -22.52
C ILE A 417 -20.99 -21.21 -22.69
N SER A 418 -21.88 -20.37 -23.23
CA SER A 418 -23.28 -20.72 -23.45
C SER A 418 -23.67 -20.68 -24.92
N ALA A 419 -24.63 -21.52 -25.29
CA ALA A 419 -25.33 -21.44 -26.57
C ALA A 419 -26.42 -20.34 -26.59
N VAL A 420 -26.76 -19.80 -25.41
CA VAL A 420 -27.74 -18.73 -25.23
C VAL A 420 -26.99 -17.43 -25.02
N GLN A 421 -27.44 -16.35 -25.65
CA GLN A 421 -26.85 -15.03 -25.45
C GLN A 421 -27.52 -14.34 -24.26
N TYR A 422 -26.78 -14.17 -23.18
CA TYR A 422 -27.21 -13.49 -21.97
C TYR A 422 -26.92 -11.99 -22.03
N THR A 423 -27.85 -11.23 -21.47
CA THR A 423 -27.65 -9.83 -21.09
C THR A 423 -27.92 -9.69 -19.59
N ILE A 424 -26.96 -9.15 -18.86
CA ILE A 424 -27.02 -9.02 -17.41
C ILE A 424 -27.55 -7.64 -17.05
N ARG A 425 -28.64 -7.59 -16.27
CA ARG A 425 -29.09 -6.35 -15.62
C ARG A 425 -28.47 -6.23 -14.24
N SER A 426 -28.00 -5.02 -13.90
CA SER A 426 -27.74 -4.67 -12.50
C SER A 426 -29.06 -4.62 -11.74
N GLU A 427 -29.02 -5.01 -10.47
CA GLU A 427 -30.11 -4.84 -9.50
C GLU A 427 -30.53 -3.37 -9.36
#